data_AF-A0A835VCI8-F1
#
_entry.id   AF-A0A835VCI8-F1
#
_cell.length_a   1.000
_cell.length_b   1.000
_cell.length_c   1.000
_cell.angle_alpha   90.00
_cell.angle_beta   90.00
_cell.angle_gamma   90.00
#
_symmetry.space_group_name_H-M   'P 1'
#
loop_
_entity.id
_entity.type
_entity.pdbx_description
1 polymer ?
#
loop_
_entity_poly.entity_id
_entity_poly.type
_entity_poly.pdbx_seq_one_letter_code
_entity_poly.pdbx_strand_id
1 'polypeptide(L)'
;MAHYAADCWDAEIECSYGWIECVGIADRSAYDLHAHTEKSGVPLVAHEKYPEPREVEKLVITPSKKELGLAFKGSQKMVVEALEAMSEAEALEMQTALESKGEVEFQVCTLGKSVVIKKNMVSICKEKKKEHHRVFTPSVIEPSFGIEGSSTAFLSIASTQGQTNQRTNS
;
A
#
# COMPACT_ATOMS: atom_id res chain seq x y z
N MET A 1 -10.33 -14.83 -13.39
CA MET A 1 -9.71 -13.64 -12.79
C MET A 1 -8.23 -13.90 -12.63
N ALA A 2 -7.39 -13.00 -13.13
CA ALA A 2 -5.96 -13.08 -12.87
C ALA A 2 -5.68 -12.89 -11.38
N HIS A 3 -4.70 -13.62 -10.84
CA HIS A 3 -4.37 -13.62 -9.40
C HIS A 3 -3.83 -12.28 -8.87
N TYR A 4 -3.58 -11.31 -9.75
CA TYR A 4 -3.01 -9.99 -9.48
C TYR A 4 -3.98 -8.84 -9.75
N ALA A 5 -5.20 -9.12 -10.23
CA ALA A 5 -6.18 -8.10 -10.57
C ALA A 5 -7.23 -7.97 -9.47
N ALA A 6 -7.62 -6.74 -9.15
CA ALA A 6 -8.77 -6.41 -8.30
C ALA A 6 -10.08 -6.52 -9.09
N ASP A 7 -10.07 -6.08 -10.36
CA ASP A 7 -11.17 -6.24 -11.30
C ASP A 7 -10.64 -6.39 -12.74
N CYS A 8 -11.42 -7.01 -13.61
CA CYS A 8 -11.09 -7.22 -15.02
C CYS A 8 -12.31 -7.01 -15.91
N TRP A 9 -12.14 -6.24 -16.98
CA TRP A 9 -13.15 -6.03 -18.02
C TRP A 9 -12.56 -6.32 -19.40
N ASP A 10 -13.33 -6.99 -20.23
CA ASP A 10 -12.92 -7.36 -21.57
C ASP A 10 -13.73 -6.55 -22.59
N ALA A 11 -13.02 -5.90 -23.52
CA ALA A 11 -13.63 -5.29 -24.69
C ALA A 11 -13.71 -6.34 -25.80
N GLU A 12 -14.90 -6.87 -26.01
CA GLU A 12 -15.19 -7.86 -27.03
C GLU A 12 -15.84 -7.22 -28.26
N ILE A 13 -15.53 -7.78 -29.44
CA ILE A 13 -16.13 -7.39 -30.72
C ILE A 13 -16.86 -8.60 -31.30
N GLU A 14 -18.14 -8.43 -31.62
CA GLU A 14 -18.92 -9.44 -32.33
C GLU A 14 -18.54 -9.47 -33.81
N CYS A 15 -18.18 -10.65 -34.30
CA CYS A 15 -17.82 -10.88 -35.70
C CYS A 15 -18.38 -12.23 -36.20
N SER A 16 -18.03 -12.63 -37.42
CA SER A 16 -18.52 -13.90 -38.02
C SER A 16 -18.12 -15.15 -37.23
N TYR A 17 -17.12 -15.04 -36.35
CA TYR A 17 -16.64 -16.12 -35.49
C TYR A 17 -17.22 -16.04 -34.06
N GLY A 18 -18.16 -15.13 -33.81
CA GLY A 18 -18.69 -14.82 -32.47
C GLY A 18 -18.02 -13.61 -31.83
N TRP A 19 -18.17 -13.49 -30.51
CA TRP A 19 -17.52 -12.45 -29.71
C TRP A 19 -16.05 -12.78 -29.51
N ILE A 20 -15.17 -11.85 -29.89
CA ILE A 20 -13.72 -11.98 -29.75
C ILE A 20 -13.22 -10.86 -28.83
N GLU A 21 -12.52 -11.24 -27.76
CA GLU A 21 -11.76 -10.31 -26.92
C GLU A 21 -10.69 -9.60 -27.75
N CYS A 22 -10.72 -8.28 -27.77
CA CYS A 22 -9.74 -7.44 -28.45
C CYS A 22 -8.85 -6.67 -27.47
N VAL A 23 -9.41 -6.30 -26.31
CA VAL A 23 -8.67 -5.61 -25.24
C VAL A 23 -9.10 -6.14 -23.88
N GLY A 24 -8.14 -6.66 -23.11
CA GLY A 24 -8.35 -6.98 -21.69
C GLY A 24 -7.91 -5.81 -20.82
N ILE A 25 -8.78 -5.29 -19.97
CA ILE A 25 -8.52 -4.18 -19.04
C ILE A 25 -8.44 -4.75 -17.63
N ALA A 26 -7.27 -4.69 -17.00
CA ALA A 26 -7.06 -5.18 -15.64
C ALA A 26 -6.76 -4.04 -14.66
N ASP A 27 -7.52 -3.93 -13.58
CA ASP A 27 -7.12 -3.15 -12.42
C ASP A 27 -6.15 -3.99 -11.58
N ARG A 28 -4.86 -3.70 -11.65
CA ARG A 28 -3.82 -4.36 -10.83
C ARG A 28 -3.55 -3.62 -9.53
N SER A 29 -4.23 -2.50 -9.30
CA SER A 29 -4.02 -1.60 -8.17
C SER A 29 -2.51 -1.38 -7.95
N ALA A 30 -1.99 -1.60 -6.76
CA ALA A 30 -0.56 -1.42 -6.46
C ALA A 30 0.24 -2.74 -6.43
N TYR A 31 -0.30 -3.84 -6.94
CA TYR A 31 0.27 -5.18 -6.79
C TYR A 31 1.72 -5.26 -7.29
N ASP A 32 1.95 -4.85 -8.54
CA ASP A 32 3.28 -4.92 -9.17
C ASP A 32 4.30 -4.05 -8.42
N LEU A 33 3.90 -2.83 -8.03
CA LEU A 33 4.77 -1.89 -7.32
C LEU A 33 5.14 -2.38 -5.92
N HIS A 34 4.21 -3.01 -5.20
CA HIS A 34 4.49 -3.62 -3.90
C HIS A 34 5.45 -4.81 -4.04
N ALA A 35 5.16 -5.74 -4.97
CA ALA A 35 6.01 -6.90 -5.19
C ALA A 35 7.45 -6.51 -5.59
N HIS A 36 7.61 -5.48 -6.43
CA HIS A 36 8.93 -4.96 -6.79
C HIS A 36 9.61 -4.21 -5.64
N THR A 37 8.86 -3.44 -4.84
CA THR A 37 9.40 -2.76 -3.65
C THR A 37 9.94 -3.77 -2.64
N GLU A 38 9.19 -4.83 -2.34
CA GLU A 38 9.60 -5.88 -1.39
C GLU A 38 10.86 -6.63 -1.85
N LYS A 39 10.96 -6.94 -3.15
CA LYS A 39 12.11 -7.66 -3.70
C LYS A 39 13.36 -6.81 -3.86
N SER A 40 13.20 -5.55 -4.27
CA SER A 40 14.34 -4.66 -4.55
C SER A 40 14.80 -3.87 -3.31
N GLY A 41 13.95 -3.71 -2.31
CA GLY A 41 14.16 -2.81 -1.18
C GLY A 41 14.08 -1.32 -1.56
N VAL A 42 13.73 -0.99 -2.81
CA VAL A 42 13.59 0.38 -3.30
C VAL A 42 12.12 0.78 -3.24
N PRO A 43 11.76 1.89 -2.56
CA PRO A 43 10.37 2.34 -2.48
C PRO A 43 9.90 2.89 -3.83
N LEU A 44 8.94 2.21 -4.46
CA LEU A 44 8.28 2.64 -5.70
C LEU A 44 7.00 3.42 -5.38
N VAL A 45 7.16 4.66 -4.91
CA VAL A 45 6.07 5.52 -4.45
C VAL A 45 6.03 6.85 -5.20
N ALA A 46 4.84 7.45 -5.29
CA ALA A 46 4.63 8.78 -5.82
C ALA A 46 4.53 9.82 -4.69
N HIS A 47 4.96 11.04 -5.00
CA HIS A 47 4.85 12.19 -4.12
C HIS A 47 3.90 13.22 -4.73
N GLU A 48 2.82 13.53 -4.04
CA GLU A 48 1.85 14.54 -4.45
C GLU A 48 1.92 15.73 -3.47
N LYS A 49 2.12 16.93 -4.00
CA LYS A 49 2.16 18.14 -3.18
C LYS A 49 0.73 18.54 -2.78
N TYR A 50 0.52 18.82 -1.51
CA TYR A 50 -0.76 19.38 -1.07
C TYR A 50 -0.90 20.83 -1.57
N PRO A 51 -2.11 21.27 -1.99
CA PRO A 51 -2.37 22.67 -2.31
C PRO A 51 -2.03 23.61 -1.14
N GLU A 52 -2.36 23.17 0.09
CA GLU A 52 -2.03 23.85 1.33
C GLU A 52 -1.40 22.86 2.32
N PRO A 53 -0.38 23.26 3.13
CA PRO A 53 0.24 22.38 4.11
C PRO A 53 -0.79 21.89 5.13
N ARG A 54 -0.85 20.58 5.34
CA ARG A 54 -1.71 19.98 6.37
C ARG A 54 -0.94 19.84 7.67
N GLU A 55 -1.55 20.26 8.77
CA GLU A 55 -1.04 19.98 10.12
C GLU A 55 -1.53 18.61 10.54
N VAL A 56 -0.62 17.64 10.65
CA VAL A 56 -0.91 16.29 11.14
C VAL A 56 -0.35 16.20 12.55
N GLU A 57 -1.22 15.92 13.52
CA GLU A 57 -0.79 15.54 14.87
C GLU A 57 -0.37 14.08 14.83
N LYS A 58 0.93 13.82 15.02
CA LYS A 58 1.45 12.47 15.13
C LYS A 58 2.00 12.24 16.53
N LEU A 59 1.66 11.10 17.12
CA LEU A 59 2.22 10.68 18.39
C LEU A 59 3.61 10.12 18.13
N VAL A 60 4.64 10.79 18.65
CA VAL A 60 6.04 10.41 18.50
C VAL A 60 6.51 9.77 19.79
N ILE A 61 6.96 8.53 19.68
CA ILE A 61 7.50 7.75 20.78
C ILE A 61 9.02 7.79 20.64
N THR A 62 9.69 8.46 21.59
CA THR A 62 11.14 8.60 21.59
C THR A 62 11.74 7.77 22.73
N PRO A 63 12.24 6.56 22.44
CA PRO A 63 12.93 5.74 23.44
C PRO A 63 14.34 6.28 23.76
N SER A 64 14.65 6.44 25.04
CA SER A 64 15.97 6.85 25.52
C SER A 64 16.95 5.68 25.46
N LYS A 65 17.76 5.62 24.40
CA LYS A 65 18.75 4.55 24.17
C LYS A 65 19.75 4.40 25.33
N LYS A 66 20.07 5.48 26.04
CA LYS A 66 20.99 5.42 27.20
C LYS A 66 20.34 4.69 28.37
N GLU A 67 19.17 5.15 28.80
CA GLU A 67 18.45 4.58 29.95
C GLU A 67 18.02 3.13 29.68
N LEU A 68 17.53 2.85 28.47
CA LEU A 68 17.16 1.49 28.06
C LEU A 68 18.39 0.57 27.96
N GLY A 69 19.55 1.07 27.54
CA GLY A 69 20.79 0.29 27.50
C GLY A 69 21.34 -0.05 28.89
N LEU A 70 21.18 0.85 29.86
CA LEU A 70 21.52 0.58 31.26
C LEU A 70 20.56 -0.42 31.91
N ALA A 71 19.27 -0.30 31.65
CA ALA A 71 18.23 -1.15 32.24
C ALA A 71 18.14 -2.53 31.61
N PHE A 72 18.29 -2.62 30.28
CA PHE A 72 18.08 -3.84 29.49
C PHE A 72 19.36 -4.21 28.73
N LYS A 73 20.41 -4.58 29.47
CA LYS A 73 21.68 -5.04 28.90
C LYS A 73 21.46 -6.27 28.01
N GLY A 74 21.65 -6.12 26.70
CA GLY A 74 21.48 -7.17 25.68
C GLY A 74 20.09 -7.19 25.03
N SER A 75 19.03 -6.87 25.77
CA SER A 75 17.65 -6.87 25.25
C SER A 75 17.18 -5.51 24.72
N GLN A 76 17.98 -4.45 24.85
CA GLN A 76 17.64 -3.08 24.44
C GLN A 76 17.06 -3.00 23.03
N LYS A 77 17.69 -3.66 22.04
CA LYS A 77 17.29 -3.57 20.64
C LYS A 77 15.84 -4.02 20.45
N MET A 78 15.47 -5.15 21.05
CA MET A 78 14.12 -5.72 20.97
C MET A 78 13.08 -4.84 21.67
N VAL A 79 13.45 -4.23 22.80
CA VAL A 79 12.56 -3.29 23.52
C VAL A 79 12.33 -2.03 22.71
N VAL A 80 13.38 -1.46 22.09
CA VAL A 80 13.27 -0.27 21.23
C VAL A 80 12.39 -0.56 20.02
N GLU A 81 12.62 -1.67 19.32
CA GLU A 81 11.80 -2.09 18.17
C GLU A 81 10.33 -2.28 18.56
N ALA A 82 10.06 -2.88 19.73
CA ALA A 82 8.69 -3.05 20.22
C ALA A 82 8.02 -1.72 20.63
N LEU A 83 8.77 -0.78 21.20
CA LEU A 83 8.26 0.57 21.51
C LEU A 83 7.99 1.38 20.24
N GLU A 84 8.80 1.22 19.20
CA GLU A 84 8.60 1.89 17.91
C GLU A 84 7.47 1.26 17.08
N ALA A 85 7.15 -0.01 17.32
CA ALA A 85 6.09 -0.76 16.64
C ALA A 85 4.71 -0.67 17.32
N MET A 86 4.58 0.01 18.48
CA MET A 86 3.30 0.08 19.18
C MET A 86 2.27 0.95 18.45
N SER A 87 0.99 0.68 18.70
CA SER A 87 -0.10 1.48 18.15
C SER A 87 -0.29 2.81 18.89
N GLU A 88 -0.93 3.79 18.23
CA GLU A 88 -1.21 5.08 18.85
C GLU A 88 -2.09 4.97 20.10
N ALA A 89 -3.02 4.01 20.12
CA ALA A 89 -3.88 3.74 21.27
C ALA A 89 -3.08 3.25 22.48
N GLU A 90 -2.22 2.24 22.28
CA GLU A 90 -1.35 1.71 23.33
C GLU A 90 -0.36 2.76 23.83
N ALA A 91 0.14 3.63 22.95
CA ALA A 91 1.05 4.70 23.33
C ALA A 91 0.39 5.75 24.23
N LEU A 92 -0.88 6.09 24.00
CA LEU A 92 -1.65 7.00 24.86
C LEU A 92 -1.94 6.38 26.24
N GLU A 93 -2.27 5.08 26.27
CA GLU A 93 -2.45 4.34 27.53
C GLU A 93 -1.13 4.27 28.32
N MET A 94 -0.03 4.02 27.62
CA MET A 94 1.31 4.04 28.22
C MET A 94 1.66 5.42 28.76
N GLN A 95 1.38 6.50 28.01
CA GLN A 95 1.64 7.86 28.46
C GLN A 95 0.89 8.18 29.76
N THR A 96 -0.41 7.86 29.82
CA THR A 96 -1.24 8.09 31.01
C THR A 96 -0.80 7.23 32.21
N ALA A 97 -0.38 5.97 31.97
CA ALA A 97 0.20 5.11 32.99
C ALA A 97 1.52 5.67 33.54
N LEU A 98 2.41 6.17 32.67
CA LEU A 98 3.70 6.75 33.06
C LEU A 98 3.54 8.09 33.81
N GLU A 99 2.51 8.87 33.52
CA GLU A 99 2.22 10.11 34.23
C GLU A 99 1.61 9.87 35.62
N SER A 100 0.78 8.85 35.77
CA SER A 100 0.10 8.52 37.02
C SER A 100 0.95 7.70 37.99
N LYS A 101 1.61 6.64 37.49
CA LYS A 101 2.36 5.66 38.30
C LYS A 101 3.87 5.82 38.20
N GLY A 102 4.38 6.49 37.17
CA GLY A 102 5.82 6.65 36.91
C GLY A 102 6.48 5.44 36.23
N GLU A 103 5.79 4.29 36.20
CA GLU A 103 6.22 3.05 35.57
C GLU A 103 5.03 2.26 35.00
N VAL A 104 5.29 1.45 33.97
CA VAL A 104 4.31 0.60 33.29
C VAL A 104 4.94 -0.74 32.94
N GLU A 105 4.17 -1.83 33.07
CA GLU A 105 4.57 -3.11 32.50
C GLU A 105 4.23 -3.13 31.01
N PHE A 106 5.24 -3.31 30.17
CA PHE A 106 5.10 -3.40 28.73
C PHE A 106 5.47 -4.80 28.26
N GLN A 107 4.55 -5.47 27.58
CA GLN A 107 4.79 -6.81 27.05
C GLN A 107 5.52 -6.71 25.71
N VAL A 108 6.76 -7.18 25.68
CA VAL A 108 7.55 -7.21 24.45
C VAL A 108 7.33 -8.53 23.75
N CYS A 109 6.50 -8.53 22.71
CA CYS A 109 6.15 -9.73 21.93
C CYS A 109 7.39 -10.46 21.39
N THR A 110 8.43 -9.72 20.98
CA THR A 110 9.69 -10.28 20.45
C THR A 110 10.54 -11.00 21.52
N LEU A 111 10.33 -10.69 22.80
CA LEU A 111 11.02 -11.33 23.94
C LEU A 111 10.13 -12.34 24.68
N GLY A 112 8.81 -12.31 24.44
CA GLY A 112 7.83 -13.09 25.19
C GLY A 112 7.80 -12.75 26.69
N LYS A 113 8.25 -11.55 27.08
CA LYS A 113 8.40 -11.13 28.48
C LYS A 113 7.85 -9.72 28.69
N SER A 114 7.27 -9.49 29.86
CA SER A 114 6.89 -8.16 30.32
C SER A 114 8.11 -7.47 30.93
N VAL A 115 8.36 -6.22 30.52
CA VAL A 115 9.43 -5.37 31.03
C VAL A 115 8.85 -4.12 31.67
N VAL A 116 9.47 -3.64 32.75
CA VAL A 116 9.04 -2.41 33.43
C VAL A 116 9.67 -1.20 32.73
N ILE A 117 8.86 -0.38 32.09
CA ILE A 117 9.26 0.86 31.45
C ILE A 117 8.98 2.02 32.40
N LYS A 118 10.00 2.84 32.65
CA LYS A 118 9.91 4.02 33.51
C LYS A 118 9.82 5.29 32.67
N LYS A 119 9.32 6.38 33.26
CA LYS A 119 9.14 7.68 32.59
C LYS A 119 10.44 8.26 31.99
N ASN A 120 11.60 7.95 32.56
CA ASN A 120 12.90 8.38 32.03
C ASN A 120 13.36 7.57 30.80
N MET A 121 12.75 6.41 30.53
CA MET A 121 13.14 5.50 29.46
C MET A 121 12.42 5.80 28.13
N VAL A 122 11.23 6.38 28.17
CA VAL A 122 10.45 6.70 26.96
C VAL A 122 9.77 8.06 27.12
N SER A 123 9.89 8.89 26.09
CA SER A 123 9.16 10.16 26.00
C SER A 123 8.10 10.03 24.91
N ILE A 124 6.85 10.22 25.29
CA ILE A 124 5.71 10.19 24.39
C ILE A 124 5.19 11.62 24.26
N CYS A 125 5.27 12.17 23.05
CA CYS A 125 4.87 13.54 22.76
C CYS A 125 3.98 13.58 21.51
N LYS A 126 2.93 14.40 21.56
CA LYS A 126 2.14 14.74 20.37
C LYS A 126 2.87 15.88 19.66
N GLU A 127 3.40 15.61 18.48
CA GLU A 127 4.08 16.59 17.67
C GLU A 127 3.20 16.98 16.48
N LYS A 128 3.05 18.29 16.27
CA LYS A 128 2.39 18.85 15.08
C LYS A 128 3.40 18.94 13.97
N LYS A 129 3.29 18.06 12.98
CA LYS A 129 4.13 18.11 11.79
C LYS A 129 3.35 18.74 10.63
N LYS A 130 3.97 19.72 9.98
CA LYS A 130 3.45 20.26 8.71
C LYS A 130 3.89 19.34 7.57
N GLU A 131 2.92 18.69 6.95
CA GLU A 131 3.14 17.86 5.78
C GLU A 131 2.83 18.67 4.52
N HIS A 132 3.83 18.80 3.64
CA HIS A 132 3.69 19.49 2.35
C HIS A 132 3.37 18.54 1.20
N HIS A 133 3.64 17.24 1.38
CA HIS A 133 3.44 16.22 0.35
C HIS A 133 2.81 14.98 0.97
N ARG A 134 1.93 14.34 0.21
CA ARG A 134 1.45 12.98 0.45
C ARG A 134 2.36 12.00 -0.28
N VAL A 135 2.69 10.90 0.38
CA VAL A 135 3.34 9.74 -0.26
C VAL A 135 2.30 8.65 -0.40
N PHE A 136 2.17 8.06 -1.59
CA PHE A 136 1.29 6.93 -1.83
C PHE A 136 1.83 6.01 -2.93
N THR A 137 1.36 4.77 -2.96
CA THR A 137 1.65 3.84 -4.07
C THR A 137 0.51 3.95 -5.08
N PRO A 138 0.77 4.36 -6.33
CA PRO A 138 -0.29 4.57 -7.31
C PRO A 138 -0.95 3.25 -7.71
N SER A 139 -2.26 3.30 -7.94
CA SER A 139 -2.99 2.21 -8.57
C SER A 139 -2.72 2.19 -10.08
N VAL A 140 -2.65 0.99 -10.65
CA VAL A 140 -2.39 0.76 -12.07
C VAL A 140 -3.59 0.08 -12.71
N ILE A 141 -4.15 0.74 -13.71
CA ILE A 141 -5.09 0.14 -14.66
C ILE A 141 -4.30 -0.18 -15.92
N GLU A 142 -4.23 -1.46 -16.28
CA GLU A 142 -3.49 -1.95 -17.43
C GLU A 142 -4.45 -2.36 -18.55
N PRO A 143 -4.51 -1.59 -19.65
CA PRO A 143 -5.12 -2.06 -20.89
C PRO A 143 -4.11 -2.92 -21.67
N SER A 144 -4.52 -4.14 -22.01
CA SER A 144 -3.74 -5.07 -22.84
C SER A 144 -4.41 -5.25 -24.20
N PHE A 145 -3.70 -4.90 -25.27
CA PHE A 145 -4.24 -4.91 -26.63
C PHE A 145 -3.83 -6.18 -27.37
N GLY A 146 -4.80 -7.06 -27.64
CA GLY A 146 -4.62 -8.25 -28.47
C GLY A 146 -4.59 -7.86 -29.94
N ILE A 147 -3.40 -7.66 -30.52
CA ILE A 147 -3.24 -7.25 -31.93
C ILE A 147 -3.88 -8.29 -32.88
N GLU A 148 -3.71 -9.58 -32.58
CA GLU A 148 -4.25 -10.67 -33.40
C GLU A 148 -5.78 -10.73 -33.37
N GLY A 149 -6.39 -10.65 -32.17
CA GLY A 149 -7.85 -10.62 -32.00
C GLY A 149 -8.47 -9.39 -32.67
N SER A 150 -7.87 -8.21 -32.45
CA SER A 150 -8.32 -6.95 -33.06
C SER A 150 -8.27 -7.01 -34.60
N SER A 151 -7.19 -7.55 -35.17
CA SER A 151 -7.03 -7.67 -36.62
C SER A 151 -8.01 -8.68 -37.22
N THR A 152 -8.26 -9.79 -36.52
CA THR A 152 -9.18 -10.85 -36.94
C THR A 152 -10.62 -10.36 -36.97
N ALA A 153 -11.05 -9.66 -35.92
CA ALA A 153 -12.37 -9.06 -35.84
C ALA A 153 -12.59 -8.05 -36.98
N PHE A 154 -11.59 -7.19 -37.23
CA PHE A 154 -11.64 -6.20 -38.31
C PHE A 154 -11.81 -6.85 -39.70
N LEU A 155 -10.98 -7.85 -40.03
CA LEU A 155 -11.06 -8.55 -41.32
C LEU A 155 -12.39 -9.28 -41.49
N SER A 156 -12.89 -9.93 -40.45
CA SER A 156 -14.19 -10.59 -40.46
C SER A 156 -15.34 -9.62 -40.74
N ILE A 157 -15.40 -8.49 -40.03
CA ILE A 157 -16.45 -7.48 -40.22
C ILE A 157 -16.37 -6.88 -41.63
N ALA A 158 -15.18 -6.50 -42.09
CA ALA A 158 -14.98 -5.93 -43.42
C ALA A 158 -15.43 -6.89 -44.54
N SER A 159 -15.09 -8.18 -44.41
CA SER A 159 -15.51 -9.20 -45.39
C SER A 159 -17.03 -9.40 -45.41
N THR A 160 -17.69 -9.36 -44.25
CA THR A 160 -19.14 -9.53 -44.12
C THR A 160 -19.90 -8.34 -44.73
N GLN A 161 -19.46 -7.11 -44.47
CA GLN A 161 -20.06 -5.90 -45.07
C GLN A 161 -19.90 -5.88 -46.60
N GLY A 162 -18.75 -6.33 -47.11
CA GLY A 162 -18.51 -6.46 -48.55
C GLY A 162 -19.50 -7.39 -49.25
N GLN A 163 -19.82 -8.55 -48.65
CA GLN A 163 -20.79 -9.50 -49.21
C GLN A 163 -22.24 -8.98 -49.16
N THR A 164 -22.62 -8.30 -48.07
CA THR A 164 -23.97 -7.74 -47.93
C THR A 164 -24.24 -6.67 -48.99
N ASN A 165 -23.29 -5.76 -49.23
CA ASN A 165 -23.42 -4.70 -50.24
C ASN A 165 -23.48 -5.24 -51.68
N GLN A 166 -22.88 -6.40 -51.97
CA GLN A 166 -23.01 -7.04 -53.28
C GLN A 166 -24.38 -7.69 -53.49
N ARG A 167 -25.02 -8.21 -52.44
CA ARG A 167 -26.36 -8.81 -52.52
C ARG A 167 -27.50 -7.80 -52.63
N THR A 168 -27.31 -6.58 -52.13
CA THR A 168 -28.33 -5.51 -52.23
C THR A 168 -28.31 -4.78 -53.57
N ASN A 169 -27.25 -4.94 -54.36
CA ASN A 169 -27.07 -4.30 -55.66
C ASN A 169 -27.32 -5.24 -56.87
N SER A 170 -27.85 -6.44 -56.61
CA SER A 170 -28.30 -7.42 -57.62
C SER A 170 -29.81 -7.57 -57.63
#